data_AF-A0A7V6H344-F1
#
_entry.id   AF-A0A7V6H344-F1
#
_cell.length_a   1.000
_cell.length_b   1.000
_cell.length_c   1.000
_cell.angle_alpha   90.00
_cell.angle_beta   90.00
_cell.angle_gamma   90.00
#
_symmetry.space_group_name_H-M   'P 1'
#
loop_
_entity.id
_entity.type
_entity.pdbx_description
1 polymer ?
#
loop_
_entity_poly.entity_id
_entity_poly.type
_entity_poly.pdbx_seq_one_letter_code
_entity_poly.pdbx_strand_id
1 'polypeptide(L)'
;MAFYACTEKEETNPFLTTWETPQGVPPFNLIKNEHYMPAFEEGMKQQNEKIEAIINNTEAPSFENTIVAMDFSGELLKKVASVFFNLNECNTSDELQAIAMEVAPKLSAHSDNIVLNAQLFERVKAVYEQKDSLDLTEAEAKLLEDTYKSFVRNGAALPADKQERFREINSELSVLTLQFGQNVLADVNQFKLVIENEADLAGLPQAVIDEAAALANKEGQEGKWIFTLQNYSVMPFLTYAENRDLRELMGRAY
;
A
#
# COMPACT_ATOMS: atom_id res chain seq x y z
N MET A 1 -40.84 -4.38 36.16
CA MET A 1 -40.34 -5.37 35.18
C MET A 1 -39.55 -4.58 34.14
N ALA A 2 -38.24 -4.46 34.35
CA ALA A 2 -37.37 -3.67 33.49
C ALA A 2 -36.93 -4.55 32.32
N PHE A 3 -37.31 -4.16 31.10
CA PHE A 3 -36.71 -4.69 29.89
C PHE A 3 -35.54 -3.77 29.52
N TYR A 4 -34.34 -4.14 29.95
CA TYR A 4 -33.12 -3.62 29.35
C TYR A 4 -32.96 -4.33 28.00
N ALA A 5 -33.27 -3.63 26.91
CA ALA A 5 -32.82 -4.05 25.60
C ALA A 5 -31.31 -3.87 25.56
N CYS A 6 -30.55 -4.97 25.44
CA CYS A 6 -29.19 -4.91 24.94
C CYS A 6 -29.27 -4.38 23.51
N THR A 7 -29.04 -3.08 23.34
CA THR A 7 -28.54 -2.57 22.08
C THR A 7 -27.19 -3.22 21.84
N GLU A 8 -27.12 -4.16 20.89
CA GLU A 8 -25.85 -4.51 20.25
C GLU A 8 -25.20 -3.19 19.83
N LYS A 9 -24.04 -2.90 20.41
CA LYS A 9 -23.23 -1.76 20.01
C LYS A 9 -22.72 -2.14 18.62
N GLU A 10 -23.34 -1.59 17.56
CA GLU A 10 -22.78 -1.70 16.21
C GLU A 10 -21.30 -1.35 16.31
N GLU A 11 -20.41 -2.32 16.07
CA GLU A 11 -18.97 -2.06 16.02
C GLU A 11 -18.77 -1.11 14.84
N THR A 12 -18.67 0.17 15.15
CA THR A 12 -18.49 1.23 14.16
C THR A 12 -17.09 1.08 13.58
N ASN A 13 -16.99 0.99 12.24
CA ASN A 13 -15.71 0.90 11.56
C ASN A 13 -14.83 2.12 11.93
N PRO A 14 -13.64 1.93 12.55
CA PRO A 14 -12.81 3.00 13.07
C PRO A 14 -12.23 3.91 11.98
N PHE A 15 -12.25 3.51 10.70
CA PHE A 15 -11.88 4.41 9.61
C PHE A 15 -12.95 5.47 9.34
N LEU A 16 -14.22 5.15 9.60
CA LEU A 16 -15.39 5.99 9.36
C LEU A 16 -15.67 6.99 10.50
N THR A 17 -14.79 7.04 11.49
CA THR A 17 -14.86 7.98 12.61
C THR A 17 -13.64 8.89 12.64
N THR A 18 -13.78 10.06 13.27
CA THR A 18 -12.64 10.93 13.57
C THR A 18 -11.75 10.25 14.60
N TRP A 19 -10.43 10.33 14.39
CA TRP A 19 -9.46 9.79 15.33
C TRP A 19 -9.09 10.85 16.38
N GLU A 20 -9.46 10.59 17.62
CA GLU A 20 -9.15 11.46 18.78
C GLU A 20 -7.79 11.14 19.43
N THR A 21 -7.02 10.27 18.80
CA THR A 21 -5.63 9.94 19.18
C THR A 21 -4.71 11.14 19.00
N PRO A 22 -3.63 11.28 19.80
CA PRO A 22 -2.64 12.33 19.61
C PRO A 22 -2.16 12.40 18.16
N GLN A 23 -2.21 13.59 17.56
CA GLN A 23 -1.76 13.85 16.18
C GLN A 23 -2.50 13.05 15.08
N GLY A 24 -3.66 12.47 15.38
CA GLY A 24 -4.39 11.65 14.40
C GLY A 24 -3.68 10.34 14.05
N VAL A 25 -2.93 9.75 14.99
CA VAL A 25 -2.34 8.42 14.82
C VAL A 25 -3.43 7.36 14.64
N PRO A 26 -3.33 6.41 13.69
CA PRO A 26 -4.33 5.36 13.56
C PRO A 26 -4.56 4.61 14.89
N PRO A 27 -5.81 4.43 15.35
CA PRO A 27 -6.09 3.67 16.57
C PRO A 27 -5.93 2.18 16.30
N PHE A 28 -4.68 1.72 16.13
CA PHE A 28 -4.34 0.34 15.73
C PHE A 28 -4.98 -0.73 16.59
N ASN A 29 -5.21 -0.45 17.88
CA ASN A 29 -5.87 -1.35 18.82
C ASN A 29 -7.36 -1.59 18.51
N LEU A 30 -7.99 -0.73 17.69
CA LEU A 30 -9.38 -0.83 17.26
C LEU A 30 -9.52 -1.31 15.81
N ILE A 31 -8.46 -1.22 15.01
CA ILE A 31 -8.48 -1.59 13.60
C ILE A 31 -8.31 -3.12 13.48
N LYS A 32 -9.28 -3.77 12.84
CA LYS A 32 -9.30 -5.21 12.54
C LYS A 32 -9.33 -5.41 11.03
N ASN A 33 -8.97 -6.61 10.57
CA ASN A 33 -8.89 -6.93 9.15
C ASN A 33 -10.25 -6.75 8.43
N GLU A 34 -11.35 -7.09 9.10
CA GLU A 34 -12.72 -6.91 8.61
C GLU A 34 -13.13 -5.46 8.35
N HIS A 35 -12.39 -4.48 8.89
CA HIS A 35 -12.67 -3.05 8.67
C HIS A 35 -12.15 -2.52 7.33
N TYR A 36 -11.18 -3.18 6.70
CA TYR A 36 -10.51 -2.62 5.52
C TYR A 36 -11.41 -2.56 4.30
N MET A 37 -11.97 -3.70 3.87
CA MET A 37 -12.76 -3.74 2.63
C MET A 37 -13.96 -2.79 2.66
N PRO A 38 -14.79 -2.75 3.72
CA PRO A 38 -15.90 -1.78 3.80
C PRO A 38 -15.43 -0.33 3.79
N ALA A 39 -14.27 -0.02 4.41
CA ALA A 39 -13.74 1.33 4.44
C ALA A 39 -13.13 1.75 3.09
N PHE A 40 -12.51 0.83 2.35
CA PHE A 40 -12.06 1.06 0.97
C PHE A 40 -13.24 1.32 0.05
N GLU A 41 -14.30 0.51 0.13
CA GLU A 41 -15.51 0.65 -0.69
C GLU A 41 -16.21 1.99 -0.41
N GLU A 42 -16.38 2.36 0.86
CA GLU A 42 -16.94 3.65 1.24
C GLU A 42 -16.03 4.82 0.83
N GLY A 43 -14.70 4.67 0.94
CA GLY A 43 -13.73 5.67 0.49
C GLY A 43 -13.80 5.92 -1.01
N MET A 44 -13.88 4.87 -1.83
CA MET A 44 -14.06 4.99 -3.28
C MET A 44 -15.40 5.62 -3.63
N LYS A 45 -16.48 5.23 -2.94
CA LYS A 45 -17.82 5.82 -3.12
C LYS A 45 -17.83 7.33 -2.85
N GLN A 46 -17.33 7.75 -1.69
CA GLN A 46 -17.28 9.18 -1.33
C GLN A 46 -16.40 9.99 -2.30
N GLN A 47 -15.30 9.40 -2.76
CA GLN A 47 -14.47 10.06 -3.75
C GLN A 47 -15.20 10.22 -5.09
N ASN A 48 -15.92 9.19 -5.55
CA ASN A 48 -16.72 9.28 -6.78
C ASN A 48 -17.79 10.38 -6.68
N GLU A 49 -18.50 10.48 -5.55
CA GLU A 49 -19.49 11.56 -5.32
C GLU A 49 -18.84 12.95 -5.40
N LYS A 50 -17.66 13.13 -4.79
CA LYS A 50 -16.92 14.40 -4.87
C LYS A 50 -16.44 14.69 -6.29
N ILE A 51 -15.98 13.69 -7.04
CA ILE A 51 -15.59 13.86 -8.46
C ILE A 51 -16.81 14.20 -9.32
N GLU A 52 -17.95 13.55 -9.11
CA GLU A 52 -19.21 13.87 -9.78
C GLU A 52 -19.64 15.31 -9.54
N ALA A 53 -19.49 15.82 -8.31
CA ALA A 53 -19.76 17.22 -8.00
C ALA A 53 -18.85 18.19 -8.77
N ILE A 54 -17.57 17.83 -8.96
CA ILE A 54 -16.60 18.66 -9.71
C ILE A 54 -16.96 18.69 -11.20
N ILE A 55 -17.22 17.54 -11.83
CA ILE A 55 -17.54 17.49 -13.26
C ILE A 55 -18.89 18.13 -13.58
N ASN A 56 -19.86 18.07 -12.67
CA ASN A 56 -21.19 18.66 -12.84
C ASN A 56 -21.26 20.13 -12.39
N ASN A 57 -20.17 20.72 -11.87
CA ASN A 57 -20.17 22.12 -11.49
C ASN A 57 -20.33 23.02 -12.72
N THR A 58 -21.42 23.79 -12.77
CA THR A 58 -21.76 24.68 -13.90
C THR A 58 -20.94 25.95 -13.96
N GLU A 59 -20.22 26.30 -12.89
CA GLU A 59 -19.29 27.43 -12.89
C GLU A 59 -18.08 27.14 -13.79
N ALA A 60 -17.49 28.21 -14.33
CA ALA A 60 -16.26 28.12 -15.10
C ALA A 60 -15.16 27.45 -14.25
N PRO A 61 -14.33 26.55 -14.80
CA PRO A 61 -13.26 25.89 -14.06
C PRO A 61 -12.30 26.91 -13.42
N SER A 62 -12.10 26.79 -12.11
CA SER A 62 -11.13 27.56 -11.33
C SER A 62 -10.17 26.62 -10.60
N PHE A 63 -9.09 27.18 -10.07
CA PHE A 63 -8.15 26.43 -9.25
C PHE A 63 -8.86 25.79 -8.04
N GLU A 64 -9.76 26.52 -7.38
CA GLU A 64 -10.49 26.08 -6.19
C GLU A 64 -11.53 25.01 -6.53
N ASN A 65 -12.39 25.27 -7.52
CA ASN A 65 -13.52 24.39 -7.82
C ASN A 65 -13.12 23.11 -8.59
N THR A 66 -11.86 23.03 -9.04
CA THR A 66 -11.33 21.88 -9.78
C THR A 66 -10.11 21.30 -9.07
N ILE A 67 -8.98 22.01 -8.98
CA ILE A 67 -7.72 21.44 -8.45
C ILE A 67 -7.80 21.18 -6.95
N VAL A 68 -8.20 22.18 -6.18
CA VAL A 68 -8.32 22.06 -4.72
C VAL A 68 -9.41 21.04 -4.37
N ALA A 69 -10.60 21.16 -4.98
CA ALA A 69 -11.69 20.21 -4.79
C ALA A 69 -11.27 18.75 -5.08
N MET A 70 -10.46 18.54 -6.13
CA MET A 70 -9.90 17.23 -6.45
C MET A 70 -8.93 16.71 -5.39
N ASP A 71 -8.04 17.54 -4.86
CA ASP A 71 -7.04 17.09 -3.87
C ASP A 71 -7.72 16.59 -2.57
N PHE A 72 -8.83 17.22 -2.18
CA PHE A 72 -9.68 16.83 -1.05
C PHE A 72 -10.71 15.73 -1.40
N SER A 73 -10.74 15.20 -2.62
CA SER A 73 -11.75 14.22 -3.03
C SER A 73 -11.60 12.86 -2.33
N GLY A 74 -10.37 12.44 -2.01
CA GLY A 74 -10.04 11.07 -1.59
C GLY A 74 -9.66 10.89 -0.13
N GLU A 75 -10.01 11.79 0.79
CA GLU A 75 -9.49 11.80 2.17
C GLU A 75 -9.67 10.46 2.91
N LEU A 76 -10.89 9.90 2.91
CA LEU A 76 -11.15 8.60 3.55
C LEU A 76 -10.34 7.48 2.87
N LEU A 77 -10.29 7.47 1.54
CA LEU A 77 -9.55 6.45 0.80
C LEU A 77 -8.05 6.52 1.11
N LYS A 78 -7.47 7.73 1.11
CA LYS A 78 -6.08 8.00 1.50
C LYS A 78 -5.81 7.52 2.94
N LYS A 79 -6.73 7.78 3.88
CA LYS A 79 -6.64 7.37 5.29
C LYS A 79 -6.59 5.85 5.43
N VAL A 80 -7.49 5.10 4.78
CA VAL A 80 -7.53 3.63 4.85
C VAL A 80 -6.30 3.02 4.16
N ALA A 81 -5.97 3.49 2.96
CA ALA A 81 -4.84 2.99 2.18
C ALA A 81 -3.51 3.15 2.91
N SER A 82 -3.29 4.30 3.55
CA SER A 82 -2.05 4.58 4.28
C SER A 82 -1.80 3.59 5.42
N VAL A 83 -2.85 3.21 6.16
CA VAL A 83 -2.74 2.23 7.25
C VAL A 83 -2.59 0.82 6.69
N PHE A 84 -3.42 0.46 5.72
CA PHE A 84 -3.45 -0.89 5.16
C PHE A 84 -2.12 -1.27 4.52
N PHE A 85 -1.62 -0.45 3.59
CA PHE A 85 -0.40 -0.78 2.86
C PHE A 85 0.84 -0.71 3.76
N ASN A 86 0.86 0.17 4.75
CA ASN A 86 1.92 0.16 5.76
C ASN A 86 1.97 -1.18 6.50
N LEU A 87 0.83 -1.68 7.01
CA LEU A 87 0.78 -2.97 7.70
C LEU A 87 1.07 -4.15 6.78
N ASN A 88 0.57 -4.12 5.54
CA ASN A 88 0.83 -5.17 4.56
C ASN A 88 2.32 -5.24 4.16
N GLU A 89 3.09 -4.16 4.32
CA GLU A 89 4.54 -4.18 4.10
C GLU A 89 5.32 -4.56 5.35
N CYS A 90 4.96 -4.03 6.52
CA CYS A 90 5.79 -4.17 7.73
C CYS A 90 5.41 -5.35 8.63
N ASN A 91 4.15 -5.80 8.60
CA ASN A 91 3.60 -6.81 9.50
C ASN A 91 2.38 -7.50 8.88
N THR A 92 2.59 -8.12 7.72
CA THR A 92 1.51 -8.76 6.96
C THR A 92 1.04 -10.09 7.56
N SER A 93 -0.07 -10.60 7.04
CA SER A 93 -0.63 -11.91 7.31
C SER A 93 -1.32 -12.44 6.05
N ASP A 94 -1.63 -13.73 6.00
CA ASP A 94 -2.38 -14.33 4.89
C ASP A 94 -3.71 -13.59 4.63
N GLU A 95 -4.37 -13.13 5.70
CA GLU A 95 -5.60 -12.33 5.61
C GLU A 95 -5.37 -10.96 4.98
N LEU A 96 -4.31 -10.24 5.38
CA LEU A 96 -3.96 -8.94 4.79
C LEU A 96 -3.53 -9.09 3.33
N GLN A 97 -2.77 -10.14 3.00
CA GLN A 97 -2.39 -10.45 1.62
C GLN A 97 -3.61 -10.76 0.74
N ALA A 98 -4.59 -11.51 1.26
CA ALA A 98 -5.83 -11.79 0.56
C ALA A 98 -6.64 -10.51 0.31
N ILE A 99 -6.77 -9.64 1.32
CA ILE A 99 -7.42 -8.32 1.17
C ILE A 99 -6.68 -7.48 0.12
N ALA A 100 -5.34 -7.51 0.10
CA ALA A 100 -4.54 -6.75 -0.87
C ALA A 100 -4.82 -7.21 -2.30
N MET A 101 -4.88 -8.53 -2.53
CA MET A 101 -5.18 -9.11 -3.84
C MET A 101 -6.59 -8.78 -4.32
N GLU A 102 -7.56 -8.69 -3.41
CA GLU A 102 -8.92 -8.28 -3.75
C GLU A 102 -9.01 -6.77 -4.05
N VAL A 103 -8.39 -5.94 -3.22
CA VAL A 103 -8.58 -4.48 -3.28
C VAL A 103 -7.75 -3.80 -4.38
N ALA A 104 -6.56 -4.32 -4.69
CA ALA A 104 -5.65 -3.71 -5.67
C ALA A 104 -6.27 -3.48 -7.06
N PRO A 105 -6.90 -4.48 -7.71
CA PRO A 105 -7.55 -4.22 -9.00
C PRO A 105 -8.71 -3.22 -8.90
N LYS A 106 -9.44 -3.21 -7.77
CA LYS A 106 -10.52 -2.22 -7.53
C LYS A 106 -9.95 -0.80 -7.42
N LEU A 107 -8.86 -0.60 -6.67
CA LEU A 107 -8.19 0.69 -6.52
C LEU A 107 -7.57 1.16 -7.84
N SER A 108 -6.97 0.25 -8.61
CA SER A 108 -6.45 0.57 -9.94
C SER A 108 -7.56 1.06 -10.87
N ALA A 109 -8.67 0.31 -10.95
CA ALA A 109 -9.82 0.69 -11.75
C ALA A 109 -10.42 2.03 -11.30
N HIS A 110 -10.52 2.26 -9.98
CA HIS A 110 -11.00 3.52 -9.40
C HIS A 110 -10.11 4.70 -9.79
N SER A 111 -8.80 4.57 -9.66
CA SER A 111 -7.84 5.59 -10.08
C SER A 111 -7.95 5.89 -11.58
N ASP A 112 -8.03 4.85 -12.42
CA ASP A 112 -8.19 5.01 -13.87
C ASP A 112 -9.53 5.68 -14.22
N ASN A 113 -10.61 5.38 -13.49
CA ASN A 113 -11.91 6.02 -13.68
C ASN A 113 -11.86 7.53 -13.43
N ILE A 114 -11.04 7.98 -12.49
CA ILE A 114 -10.86 9.41 -12.20
C ILE A 114 -9.94 10.04 -13.25
N VAL A 115 -8.75 9.48 -13.45
CA VAL A 115 -7.71 10.12 -14.25
C VAL A 115 -8.01 10.10 -15.75
N LEU A 116 -8.70 9.06 -16.24
CA LEU A 116 -9.14 8.98 -17.64
C LEU A 116 -10.56 9.55 -17.85
N ASN A 117 -11.15 10.20 -16.84
CA ASN A 117 -12.43 10.89 -17.03
C ASN A 117 -12.24 12.12 -17.92
N ALA A 118 -12.78 12.07 -19.14
CA ALA A 118 -12.61 13.14 -20.12
C ALA A 118 -13.17 14.49 -19.63
N GLN A 119 -14.32 14.51 -18.94
CA GLN A 119 -14.90 15.76 -18.45
C GLN A 119 -14.03 16.39 -17.36
N LEU A 120 -13.53 15.56 -16.43
CA LEU A 120 -12.62 16.02 -15.39
C LEU A 120 -11.31 16.55 -15.98
N PHE A 121 -10.74 15.83 -16.94
CA PHE A 121 -9.50 16.25 -17.59
C PHE A 121 -9.67 17.57 -18.34
N GLU A 122 -10.78 17.79 -19.05
CA GLU A 122 -11.04 19.06 -19.72
C GLU A 122 -11.16 20.22 -18.71
N ARG A 123 -11.76 20.00 -17.53
CA ARG A 123 -11.77 21.02 -16.46
C ARG A 123 -10.35 21.33 -15.96
N VAL A 124 -9.55 20.31 -15.66
CA VAL A 124 -8.16 20.48 -15.20
C VAL A 124 -7.32 21.21 -16.26
N LYS A 125 -7.47 20.81 -17.52
CA LYS A 125 -6.79 21.42 -18.67
C LYS A 125 -7.18 22.88 -18.84
N ALA A 126 -8.46 23.22 -18.72
CA ALA A 126 -8.91 24.61 -18.81
C ALA A 126 -8.23 25.50 -17.74
N VAL A 127 -8.13 25.02 -16.49
CA VAL A 127 -7.42 25.74 -15.42
C VAL A 127 -5.91 25.85 -15.73
N TYR A 128 -5.31 24.79 -16.27
CA TYR A 128 -3.89 24.77 -16.62
C TYR A 128 -3.54 25.72 -17.78
N GLU A 129 -4.38 25.81 -18.79
CA GLU A 129 -4.16 26.67 -19.96
C GLU A 129 -4.18 28.17 -19.61
N GLN A 130 -4.92 28.54 -18.57
CA GLN A 130 -4.98 29.92 -18.06
C GLN A 130 -3.99 30.21 -16.92
N LYS A 131 -3.09 29.27 -16.56
CA LYS A 131 -2.20 29.37 -15.38
C LYS A 131 -1.41 30.68 -15.29
N ASP A 132 -1.00 31.24 -16.43
CA ASP A 132 -0.18 32.47 -16.50
C ASP A 132 -1.00 33.75 -16.21
N SER A 133 -2.33 33.62 -16.14
CA SER A 133 -3.26 34.70 -15.79
C SER A 133 -3.85 34.58 -14.38
N LEU A 134 -3.56 33.48 -13.67
CA LEU A 134 -4.03 33.25 -12.31
C LEU A 134 -3.03 33.83 -11.31
N ASP A 135 -3.55 34.46 -10.25
CA ASP A 135 -2.74 34.94 -9.13
C ASP A 135 -2.51 33.80 -8.12
N LEU A 136 -1.73 32.79 -8.53
CA LEU A 136 -1.40 31.63 -7.70
C LEU A 136 -0.11 31.86 -6.94
N THR A 137 -0.05 31.36 -5.71
CA THR A 137 1.22 31.18 -5.01
C THR A 137 2.10 30.15 -5.73
N GLU A 138 3.40 30.13 -5.44
CA GLU A 138 4.32 29.13 -6.01
C GLU A 138 3.87 27.69 -5.75
N ALA A 139 3.36 27.42 -4.53
CA ALA A 139 2.88 26.10 -4.15
C ALA A 139 1.60 25.69 -4.94
N GLU A 140 0.68 26.63 -5.15
CA GLU A 140 -0.54 26.38 -5.91
C GLU A 140 -0.26 26.21 -7.41
N ALA A 141 0.63 27.03 -7.98
CA ALA A 141 1.09 26.87 -9.35
C ALA A 141 1.76 25.51 -9.56
N LYS A 142 2.55 25.06 -8.58
CA LYS A 142 3.17 23.74 -8.60
C LYS A 142 2.14 22.62 -8.52
N LEU A 143 1.15 22.73 -7.64
CA LEU A 143 0.06 21.76 -7.54
C LEU A 143 -0.69 21.65 -8.88
N LEU A 144 -1.08 22.77 -9.48
CA LEU A 144 -1.74 22.79 -10.80
C LEU A 144 -0.88 22.11 -11.88
N GLU A 145 0.41 22.41 -11.93
CA GLU A 145 1.34 21.81 -12.88
C GLU A 145 1.43 20.28 -12.71
N ASP A 146 1.62 19.82 -11.48
CA ASP A 146 1.79 18.40 -11.18
C ASP A 146 0.48 17.62 -11.37
N THR A 147 -0.67 18.21 -11.02
CA THR A 147 -1.98 17.63 -11.31
C THR A 147 -2.16 17.45 -12.81
N TYR A 148 -1.96 18.50 -13.63
CA TYR A 148 -2.12 18.38 -15.09
C TYR A 148 -1.14 17.35 -15.70
N LYS A 149 0.14 17.40 -15.32
CA LYS A 149 1.14 16.43 -15.80
C LYS A 149 0.79 15.01 -15.38
N SER A 150 0.25 14.82 -14.18
CA SER A 150 -0.19 13.50 -13.72
C SER A 150 -1.29 12.94 -14.63
N PHE A 151 -2.31 13.73 -14.99
CA PHE A 151 -3.34 13.32 -15.95
C PHE A 151 -2.75 12.87 -17.28
N VAL A 152 -1.85 13.69 -17.86
CA VAL A 152 -1.23 13.38 -19.16
C VAL A 152 -0.40 12.10 -19.08
N ARG A 153 0.43 11.94 -18.04
CA ARG A 153 1.28 10.75 -17.85
C ARG A 153 0.48 9.47 -17.60
N ASN A 154 -0.71 9.61 -17.03
CA ASN A 154 -1.64 8.51 -16.79
C ASN A 154 -2.68 8.35 -17.90
N GLY A 155 -2.40 8.87 -19.10
CA GLY A 155 -3.13 8.51 -20.30
C GLY A 155 -4.37 9.35 -20.62
N ALA A 156 -4.67 10.41 -19.87
CA ALA A 156 -5.87 11.23 -20.11
C ALA A 156 -5.91 11.87 -21.52
N ALA A 157 -4.74 12.15 -22.10
CA ALA A 157 -4.59 12.72 -23.44
C ALA A 157 -4.54 11.66 -24.57
N LEU A 158 -4.66 10.36 -24.24
CA LEU A 158 -4.68 9.29 -25.23
C LEU A 158 -6.03 9.23 -25.97
N PRO A 159 -6.06 8.74 -27.23
CA PRO A 159 -7.29 8.33 -27.89
C PRO A 159 -8.06 7.27 -27.08
N ALA A 160 -9.39 7.23 -27.21
CA ALA A 160 -10.25 6.35 -26.42
C ALA A 160 -9.87 4.85 -26.51
N ASP A 161 -9.50 4.36 -27.70
CA ASP A 161 -9.05 2.97 -27.91
C ASP A 161 -7.73 2.65 -27.16
N LYS A 162 -6.89 3.67 -26.97
CA LYS A 162 -5.62 3.54 -26.23
C LYS A 162 -5.82 3.68 -24.72
N GLN A 163 -6.85 4.41 -24.27
CA GLN A 163 -7.23 4.48 -22.87
C GLN A 163 -7.76 3.14 -22.36
N GLU A 164 -8.56 2.42 -23.16
CA GLU A 164 -9.03 1.07 -22.79
C GLU A 164 -7.85 0.11 -22.56
N ARG A 165 -6.91 0.07 -23.51
CA ARG A 165 -5.70 -0.73 -23.34
C ARG A 165 -4.84 -0.30 -22.15
N PHE A 166 -4.80 1.00 -21.84
CA PHE A 166 -4.07 1.52 -20.68
C PHE A 166 -4.67 1.00 -19.36
N ARG A 167 -6.00 0.95 -19.25
CA ARG A 167 -6.71 0.39 -18.08
C ARG A 167 -6.40 -1.08 -17.88
N GLU A 168 -6.42 -1.87 -18.95
CA GLU A 168 -6.07 -3.30 -18.88
C GLU A 168 -4.66 -3.50 -18.32
N ILE A 169 -3.69 -2.72 -18.83
CA ILE A 169 -2.28 -2.78 -18.39
C ILE A 169 -2.16 -2.41 -16.91
N ASN A 170 -2.80 -1.32 -16.46
CA ASN A 170 -2.73 -0.89 -15.06
C ASN A 170 -3.33 -1.94 -14.12
N SER A 171 -4.48 -2.50 -14.48
CA SER A 171 -5.11 -3.58 -13.71
C SER A 171 -4.19 -4.80 -13.61
N GLU A 172 -3.57 -5.23 -14.71
CA GLU A 172 -2.64 -6.37 -14.71
C GLU A 172 -1.39 -6.08 -13.86
N LEU A 173 -0.79 -4.90 -14.01
CA LEU A 173 0.38 -4.49 -13.23
C LEU A 173 0.09 -4.41 -11.72
N SER A 174 -1.10 -3.96 -11.33
CA SER A 174 -1.49 -3.88 -9.91
C SER A 174 -1.47 -5.25 -9.24
N VAL A 175 -1.92 -6.29 -9.94
CA VAL A 175 -1.93 -7.68 -9.45
C VAL A 175 -0.53 -8.29 -9.51
N LEU A 176 0.17 -8.15 -10.64
CA LEU A 176 1.50 -8.73 -10.81
C LEU A 176 2.52 -8.17 -9.82
N THR A 177 2.43 -6.89 -9.46
CA THR A 177 3.32 -6.26 -8.47
C THR A 177 3.12 -6.88 -7.09
N LEU A 178 1.87 -7.09 -6.67
CA LEU A 178 1.57 -7.76 -5.40
C LEU A 178 2.01 -9.22 -5.42
N GLN A 179 1.71 -9.94 -6.50
CA GLN A 179 2.11 -11.35 -6.65
C GLN A 179 3.62 -11.51 -6.59
N PHE A 180 4.38 -10.61 -7.22
CA PHE A 180 5.84 -10.61 -7.13
C PHE A 180 6.32 -10.45 -5.68
N GLY A 181 5.77 -9.48 -4.94
CA GLY A 181 6.11 -9.28 -3.54
C GLY A 181 5.78 -10.49 -2.65
N GLN A 182 4.62 -11.11 -2.86
CA GLN A 182 4.20 -12.32 -2.15
C GLN A 182 5.12 -13.51 -2.47
N ASN A 183 5.47 -13.71 -3.74
CA ASN A 183 6.38 -14.76 -4.16
C ASN A 183 7.77 -14.59 -3.53
N VAL A 184 8.32 -13.37 -3.57
CA VAL A 184 9.63 -13.08 -2.95
C VAL A 184 9.60 -13.35 -1.45
N LEU A 185 8.54 -12.92 -0.75
CA LEU A 185 8.39 -13.19 0.69
C LEU A 185 8.27 -14.69 0.97
N ALA A 186 7.51 -15.42 0.15
CA ALA A 186 7.35 -16.87 0.28
C ALA A 186 8.68 -17.60 0.07
N ASP A 187 9.43 -17.25 -0.97
CA ASP A 187 10.75 -17.84 -1.28
C ASP A 187 11.73 -17.59 -0.13
N VAL A 188 11.78 -16.36 0.39
CA VAL A 188 12.65 -15.97 1.52
C VAL A 188 12.30 -16.75 2.79
N ASN A 189 11.00 -16.97 3.06
CA ASN A 189 10.53 -17.69 4.25
C ASN A 189 10.65 -19.21 4.13
N GLN A 190 10.62 -19.75 2.90
CA GLN A 190 10.71 -21.18 2.65
C GLN A 190 12.14 -21.72 2.85
N PHE A 191 13.15 -20.94 2.47
CA PHE A 191 14.54 -21.37 2.62
C PHE A 191 14.97 -21.39 4.08
N LYS A 192 15.52 -22.55 4.50
CA LYS A 192 16.07 -22.76 5.83
C LYS A 192 17.37 -23.52 5.73
N LEU A 193 18.47 -22.88 6.13
CA LEU A 193 19.73 -23.55 6.36
C LEU A 193 19.77 -24.00 7.82
N VAL A 194 19.56 -25.29 8.05
CA VAL A 194 19.65 -25.91 9.37
C VAL A 194 21.09 -26.36 9.62
N ILE A 195 21.71 -25.83 10.68
CA ILE A 195 23.03 -26.25 11.16
C ILE A 195 22.85 -27.09 12.42
N GLU A 196 23.49 -28.25 12.45
CA GLU A 196 23.43 -29.21 13.58
C GLU A 196 24.73 -29.24 14.39
N ASN A 197 25.84 -28.84 13.78
CA ASN A 197 27.16 -28.87 14.40
C ASN A 197 27.61 -27.47 14.76
N GLU A 198 27.89 -27.23 16.04
CA GLU A 198 28.34 -25.93 16.54
C GLU A 198 29.64 -25.44 15.87
N ALA A 199 30.52 -26.36 15.43
CA ALA A 199 31.75 -26.00 14.74
C ALA A 199 31.51 -25.28 13.40
N ASP A 200 30.35 -25.49 12.77
CA ASP A 200 29.99 -24.83 11.51
C ASP A 200 29.55 -23.36 11.69
N LEU A 201 29.44 -22.89 12.93
CA LEU A 201 29.11 -21.51 13.27
C LEU A 201 30.35 -20.60 13.39
N ALA A 202 31.55 -21.16 13.21
CA ALA A 202 32.80 -20.42 13.36
C ALA A 202 32.80 -19.11 12.53
N GLY A 203 33.26 -18.04 13.18
CA GLY A 203 33.33 -16.69 12.61
C GLY A 203 32.06 -15.85 12.75
N LEU A 204 30.88 -16.46 12.94
CA LEU A 204 29.62 -15.72 13.08
C LEU A 204 29.58 -14.89 14.38
N PRO A 205 29.02 -13.67 14.35
CA PRO A 205 28.78 -12.91 15.57
C PRO A 205 27.78 -13.63 16.49
N GLN A 206 28.02 -13.61 17.81
CA GLN A 206 27.19 -14.32 18.79
C GLN A 206 25.70 -13.96 18.68
N ALA A 207 25.37 -12.68 18.45
CA ALA A 207 23.99 -12.24 18.29
C ALA A 207 23.26 -12.98 17.15
N VAL A 208 23.95 -13.24 16.03
CA VAL A 208 23.39 -13.95 14.88
C VAL A 208 23.19 -15.43 15.21
N ILE A 209 24.12 -16.02 15.97
CA ILE A 209 24.02 -17.40 16.46
C ILE A 209 22.81 -17.54 17.40
N ASP A 210 22.65 -16.60 18.35
CA ASP A 210 21.56 -16.61 19.32
C ASP A 210 20.18 -16.46 18.63
N GLU A 211 20.08 -15.59 17.63
CA GLU A 211 18.87 -15.42 16.80
C GLU A 211 18.54 -16.70 16.02
N ALA A 212 19.54 -17.32 15.40
CA ALA A 212 19.36 -18.56 14.65
C ALA A 212 18.92 -19.74 15.57
N ALA A 213 19.43 -19.79 16.80
CA ALA A 213 19.00 -20.76 17.81
C ALA A 213 17.57 -20.49 18.30
N ALA A 214 17.22 -19.21 18.53
CA ALA A 214 15.87 -18.82 18.93
C ALA A 214 14.84 -19.18 17.84
N LEU A 215 15.18 -18.99 16.57
CA LEU A 215 14.36 -19.42 15.44
C LEU A 215 14.22 -20.94 15.39
N ALA A 216 15.32 -21.68 15.57
CA ALA A 216 15.29 -23.15 15.61
C ALA A 216 14.35 -23.67 16.71
N ASN A 217 14.43 -23.10 17.91
CA ASN A 217 13.54 -23.45 19.03
C ASN A 217 12.07 -23.13 18.72
N LYS A 218 11.78 -21.96 18.13
CA LYS A 218 10.42 -21.58 17.71
C LYS A 218 9.83 -22.57 16.70
N GLU A 219 10.67 -23.21 15.89
CA GLU A 219 10.29 -24.23 14.91
C GLU A 219 10.40 -25.68 15.41
N GLY A 220 10.62 -25.88 16.72
CA GLY A 220 10.69 -27.22 17.31
C GLY A 220 11.98 -28.00 16.98
N GLN A 221 13.04 -27.31 16.57
CA GLN A 221 14.35 -27.87 16.26
C GLN A 221 15.38 -27.52 17.35
N GLU A 222 15.07 -27.87 18.60
CA GLU A 222 15.94 -27.58 19.74
C GLU A 222 17.36 -28.15 19.56
N GLY A 223 18.37 -27.37 19.96
CA GLY A 223 19.78 -27.73 19.83
C GLY A 223 20.36 -27.53 18.42
N LYS A 224 19.62 -26.93 17.49
CA LYS A 224 20.06 -26.56 16.14
C LYS A 224 20.04 -25.05 15.94
N TRP A 225 20.52 -24.60 14.78
CA TRP A 225 20.45 -23.21 14.33
C TRP A 225 19.79 -23.13 12.96
N ILE A 226 18.88 -22.19 12.77
CA ILE A 226 18.22 -21.94 11.48
C ILE A 226 18.63 -20.57 10.96
N PHE A 227 19.23 -20.53 9.78
CA PHE A 227 19.49 -19.30 9.02
C PHE A 227 18.55 -19.22 7.82
N THR A 228 18.10 -18.00 7.50
CA THR A 228 17.12 -17.72 6.44
C THR A 228 17.69 -16.74 5.42
N LEU A 229 16.94 -16.46 4.35
CA LEU A 229 17.30 -15.45 3.36
C LEU A 229 16.89 -14.02 3.78
N GLN A 230 16.33 -13.85 4.97
CA GLN A 230 16.02 -12.50 5.47
C GLN A 230 17.33 -11.73 5.64
N ASN A 231 17.36 -10.46 5.21
CA ASN A 231 18.59 -9.67 5.09
C ASN A 231 19.45 -9.66 6.37
N TYR A 232 18.83 -9.64 7.56
CA TYR A 232 19.55 -9.68 8.84
C TYR A 232 20.20 -11.04 9.14
N SER A 233 19.76 -12.11 8.50
CA SER A 233 20.33 -13.47 8.64
C SER A 233 21.38 -13.74 7.57
N VAL A 234 21.02 -13.54 6.29
CA VAL A 234 21.90 -13.88 5.15
C VAL A 234 23.15 -13.00 5.06
N MET A 235 23.03 -11.68 5.30
CA MET A 235 24.17 -10.77 5.13
C MET A 235 25.29 -11.02 6.15
N PRO A 236 25.01 -11.16 7.46
CA PRO A 236 26.04 -11.56 8.41
C PRO A 236 26.59 -12.96 8.11
N PHE A 237 25.75 -13.89 7.67
CA PHE A 237 26.21 -15.24 7.34
C PHE A 237 27.25 -15.25 6.22
N LEU A 238 26.94 -14.58 5.10
CA LEU A 238 27.86 -14.47 3.96
C LEU A 238 29.12 -13.65 4.29
N THR A 239 29.03 -12.71 5.23
CA THR A 239 30.15 -11.86 5.62
C THR A 239 31.13 -12.57 6.56
N TYR A 240 30.62 -13.29 7.55
CA TYR A 240 31.42 -13.70 8.71
C TYR A 240 31.60 -15.21 8.87
N ALA A 241 30.72 -16.07 8.33
CA ALA A 241 30.88 -17.51 8.49
C ALA A 241 32.22 -17.98 7.90
N GLU A 242 32.98 -18.80 8.60
CA GLU A 242 34.26 -19.32 8.10
C GLU A 242 34.09 -20.53 7.17
N ASN A 243 33.01 -21.30 7.35
CA ASN A 243 32.71 -22.47 6.52
C ASN A 243 32.34 -22.04 5.08
N ARG A 244 33.28 -22.25 4.14
CA ARG A 244 33.14 -21.86 2.72
C ARG A 244 31.97 -22.56 2.04
N ASP A 245 31.75 -23.84 2.32
CA ASP A 245 30.73 -24.63 1.62
C ASP A 245 29.33 -24.19 2.06
N LEU A 246 29.15 -23.85 3.34
CA LEU A 246 27.90 -23.26 3.82
C LEU A 246 27.69 -21.84 3.29
N ARG A 247 28.74 -21.01 3.17
CA ARG A 247 28.63 -19.71 2.49
C ARG A 247 28.23 -19.87 1.03
N GLU A 248 28.80 -20.85 0.32
CA GLU A 248 28.43 -21.14 -1.07
C GLU A 248 26.97 -21.60 -1.18
N LEU A 249 26.51 -22.46 -0.27
CA LEU A 249 25.11 -22.89 -0.21
C LEU A 249 24.16 -21.70 0.01
N MET A 250 24.44 -20.87 1.02
CA MET A 250 23.67 -19.67 1.32
C MET A 250 23.68 -18.67 0.15
N GLY A 251 24.84 -18.45 -0.46
CA GLY A 251 25.01 -17.48 -1.54
C GLY A 251 24.44 -17.93 -2.89
N ARG A 252 24.15 -19.23 -3.07
CA ARG A 252 23.39 -19.75 -4.22
C ARG A 252 21.88 -19.70 -4.01
N ALA A 253 21.44 -19.73 -2.74
CA ALA A 253 20.05 -19.63 -2.38
C ALA A 253 19.53 -18.18 -2.39
N TYR A 254 20.40 -17.22 -2.06
CA TYR A 254 20.17 -15.78 -2.17
C TYR A 254 20.32 -15.26 -3.60
#